data_AF-A0A832X9W2-F1
#
_entry.id   AF-A0A832X9W2-F1
#
_cell.length_a   1.000
_cell.length_b   1.000
_cell.length_c   1.000
_cell.angle_alpha   90.00
_cell.angle_beta   90.00
_cell.angle_gamma   90.00
#
_symmetry.space_group_name_H-M   'P 1'
#
loop_
_entity.id
_entity.type
_entity.pdbx_description
1 polymer ?
#
loop_
_entity_poly.entity_id
_entity_poly.type
_entity_poly.pdbx_seq_one_letter_code
_entity_poly.pdbx_strand_id
1 'polypeptide(L)'
;EGLSFHVGSQCTNFDNYIQALQISANIIREVEDRTGRKIRILDIGGGFPVKYHPGIRSIRTLAKKLNTEIKRLFPKDMQILAEPGRFLVANTCTLVAKVVGKAVRDGKPCYYINDGVYHTYSGQVFDHVNYPVLPFKEGETQISAVFGPTCDAFDTITLSAELPDLDIGDLVYSENIGAYSHASSTYFNGFPPAKVVHINK
;
A
#
# COMPACT_ATOMS: atom_id res chain seq x y z
N GLU A 1 -16.32 -25.66 -6.11
CA GLU A 1 -17.00 -25.22 -4.86
C GLU A 1 -17.42 -23.76 -4.96
N GLY A 2 -16.51 -22.88 -5.39
CA GLY A 2 -16.79 -21.48 -5.67
C GLY A 2 -16.22 -20.97 -7.00
N LEU A 3 -16.38 -19.67 -7.20
CA LEU A 3 -15.69 -18.85 -8.19
C LEU A 3 -14.96 -17.74 -7.45
N SER A 4 -13.77 -17.33 -7.92
CA SER A 4 -13.06 -16.17 -7.38
C SER A 4 -12.67 -15.19 -8.49
N PHE A 5 -12.48 -13.93 -8.11
CA PHE A 5 -11.83 -12.93 -8.95
C PHE A 5 -10.96 -11.99 -8.10
N HIS A 6 -10.03 -11.29 -8.75
CA HIS A 6 -9.24 -10.25 -8.11
C HIS A 6 -9.10 -9.04 -9.06
N VAL A 7 -9.53 -7.85 -8.63
CA VAL A 7 -9.56 -6.63 -9.47
C VAL A 7 -8.24 -5.85 -9.51
N GLY A 8 -7.22 -6.35 -8.80
CA GLY A 8 -5.94 -5.67 -8.59
C GLY A 8 -5.89 -4.94 -7.25
N SER A 9 -4.68 -4.86 -6.68
CA SER A 9 -4.44 -4.16 -5.42
C SER A 9 -4.75 -2.66 -5.55
N GLN A 10 -5.17 -2.02 -4.45
CA GLN A 10 -5.39 -0.56 -4.40
C GLN A 10 -6.38 -0.06 -5.47
N CYS A 11 -7.46 -0.81 -5.70
CA CYS A 11 -8.45 -0.52 -6.74
C CYS A 11 -9.29 0.72 -6.38
N THR A 12 -8.96 1.85 -7.00
CA THR A 12 -9.68 3.12 -6.83
C THR A 12 -10.87 3.26 -7.78
N ASN A 13 -10.88 2.52 -8.90
CA ASN A 13 -12.01 2.42 -9.82
C ASN A 13 -12.98 1.30 -9.37
N PHE A 14 -14.00 1.67 -8.60
CA PHE A 14 -14.98 0.71 -8.06
C PHE A 14 -15.80 0.01 -9.14
N ASP A 15 -15.86 0.53 -10.36
CA ASP A 15 -16.63 -0.09 -11.43
C ASP A 15 -15.95 -1.39 -11.92
N ASN A 16 -14.66 -1.59 -11.64
CA ASN A 16 -13.96 -2.86 -11.89
C ASN A 16 -14.56 -4.00 -11.07
N TYR A 17 -14.90 -3.76 -9.80
CA TYR A 17 -15.61 -4.76 -8.99
C TYR A 17 -16.99 -5.06 -9.55
N ILE A 18 -17.71 -4.03 -10.02
CA ILE A 18 -19.07 -4.22 -10.54
C ILE A 18 -19.04 -5.07 -11.81
N GLN A 19 -18.11 -4.79 -12.71
CA GLN A 19 -17.90 -5.61 -13.91
C GLN A 19 -17.53 -7.05 -13.55
N ALA A 20 -16.61 -7.25 -12.59
CA ALA A 20 -16.22 -8.57 -12.14
C ALA A 20 -17.38 -9.36 -11.52
N LEU A 21 -18.23 -8.71 -10.72
CA LEU A 21 -19.45 -9.32 -10.17
C LEU A 21 -20.44 -9.72 -11.28
N GLN A 22 -20.64 -8.86 -12.29
CA GLN A 22 -21.52 -9.16 -13.42
C GLN A 22 -21.02 -10.35 -14.24
N ILE A 23 -19.73 -10.38 -14.56
CA ILE A 23 -19.08 -11.50 -15.26
C ILE A 23 -19.23 -12.78 -14.42
N SER A 24 -18.96 -12.71 -13.12
CA SER A 24 -19.06 -13.84 -12.20
C SER A 24 -20.49 -14.40 -12.13
N ALA A 25 -21.50 -13.54 -12.07
CA ALA A 25 -22.90 -13.95 -12.09
C ALA A 25 -23.29 -14.66 -13.39
N ASN A 26 -22.77 -14.20 -14.54
CA ASN A 26 -23.01 -14.85 -15.82
C ASN A 26 -22.35 -16.23 -15.90
N ILE A 27 -21.09 -16.35 -15.45
CA ILE A 27 -20.38 -17.63 -15.39
C ILE A 27 -21.11 -18.62 -14.47
N ILE A 28 -21.53 -18.17 -13.28
CA ILE A 28 -22.23 -19.03 -12.31
C ILE A 28 -23.54 -19.56 -12.90
N ARG A 29 -24.33 -18.69 -13.54
CA ARG A 29 -25.58 -19.08 -14.20
C ARG A 29 -25.35 -20.08 -15.32
N GLU A 30 -24.35 -19.84 -16.17
CA GLU A 30 -24.01 -20.74 -17.28
C GLU A 30 -23.63 -22.14 -16.80
N VAL A 31 -22.89 -22.24 -15.68
CA VAL A 31 -22.55 -23.52 -15.06
C VAL A 31 -23.80 -24.23 -14.55
N GLU A 32 -24.69 -23.52 -13.87
CA GLU A 32 -25.95 -24.08 -13.36
C GLU A 32 -26.84 -24.57 -14.51
N ASP A 33 -27.03 -23.76 -15.56
CA ASP A 33 -27.88 -24.07 -16.71
C ASP A 33 -27.35 -25.28 -17.49
N ARG A 34 -26.03 -25.41 -17.66
CA ARG A 34 -25.42 -26.51 -18.44
C ARG A 34 -25.26 -27.81 -17.66
N THR A 35 -25.09 -27.74 -16.34
CA THR A 35 -24.66 -28.90 -15.54
C THR A 35 -25.59 -29.27 -14.40
N GLY A 36 -26.56 -28.41 -14.07
CA GLY A 36 -27.41 -28.53 -12.88
C GLY A 36 -26.66 -28.33 -11.56
N ARG A 37 -25.35 -28.02 -11.60
CA ARG A 37 -24.53 -27.82 -10.39
C ARG A 37 -24.65 -26.38 -9.90
N LYS A 38 -24.98 -26.23 -8.63
CA LYS A 38 -25.05 -24.93 -7.95
C LYS A 38 -23.70 -24.53 -7.39
N ILE A 39 -23.17 -23.39 -7.82
CA ILE A 39 -22.04 -22.73 -7.17
C ILE A 39 -22.56 -21.94 -5.98
N ARG A 40 -21.95 -22.13 -4.80
CA ARG A 40 -22.42 -21.53 -3.53
C ARG A 40 -21.44 -20.57 -2.89
N ILE A 41 -20.24 -20.43 -3.43
CA ILE A 41 -19.19 -19.55 -2.90
C ILE A 41 -18.75 -18.60 -4.00
N LEU A 42 -18.71 -17.31 -3.69
CA LEU A 42 -18.06 -16.29 -4.50
C LEU A 42 -17.03 -15.57 -3.66
N ASP A 43 -15.76 -15.63 -4.08
CA ASP A 43 -14.69 -14.82 -3.50
C ASP A 43 -14.46 -13.57 -4.35
N ILE A 44 -14.64 -12.40 -3.73
CA ILE A 44 -14.46 -11.10 -4.40
C ILE A 44 -13.01 -10.59 -4.35
N GLY A 45 -12.11 -11.39 -3.77
CA GLY A 45 -10.69 -11.11 -3.66
C GLY A 45 -10.36 -9.90 -2.79
N GLY A 46 -9.14 -9.40 -2.98
CA GLY A 46 -8.62 -8.18 -2.36
C GLY A 46 -8.92 -6.93 -3.19
N GLY A 47 -8.01 -5.96 -3.13
CA GLY A 47 -8.08 -4.71 -3.89
C GLY A 47 -8.69 -3.51 -3.16
N PHE A 48 -9.21 -3.71 -1.95
CA PHE A 48 -9.79 -2.63 -1.15
C PHE A 48 -8.77 -1.50 -0.91
N PRO A 49 -9.10 -0.24 -1.28
CA PRO A 49 -8.11 0.83 -1.26
C PRO A 49 -7.87 1.37 0.15
N VAL A 50 -6.61 1.73 0.41
CA VAL A 50 -6.20 2.51 1.59
C VAL A 50 -6.00 3.97 1.19
N LYS A 51 -6.30 4.89 2.10
CA LYS A 51 -6.14 6.33 1.86
C LYS A 51 -4.70 6.78 2.09
N TYR A 52 -3.85 6.63 1.07
CA TYR A 52 -2.51 7.24 1.05
C TYR A 52 -2.57 8.76 0.79
N HIS A 53 -3.60 9.23 0.09
CA HIS A 53 -3.83 10.65 -0.19
C HIS A 53 -5.33 11.01 -0.20
N PRO A 54 -5.71 12.29 -0.08
CA PRO A 54 -7.10 12.71 0.11
C PRO A 54 -8.08 12.30 -1.00
N GLY A 55 -7.59 12.14 -2.23
CA GLY A 55 -8.41 11.78 -3.40
C GLY A 55 -9.01 10.36 -3.39
N ILE A 56 -8.63 9.50 -2.45
CA ILE A 56 -9.07 8.10 -2.42
C ILE A 56 -10.43 7.99 -1.72
N ARG A 57 -11.42 7.45 -2.44
CA ARG A 57 -12.78 7.21 -1.94
C ARG A 57 -12.77 6.20 -0.78
N SER A 58 -13.68 6.39 0.18
CA SER A 58 -13.76 5.51 1.35
C SER A 58 -14.20 4.08 1.02
N ILE A 59 -13.74 3.11 1.81
CA ILE A 59 -14.24 1.73 1.77
C ILE A 59 -15.76 1.65 1.96
N ARG A 60 -16.36 2.55 2.73
CA ARG A 60 -17.81 2.61 2.93
C ARG A 60 -18.56 2.83 1.62
N THR A 61 -18.00 3.63 0.72
CA THR A 61 -18.57 3.87 -0.61
C THR A 61 -18.51 2.61 -1.47
N LEU A 62 -17.38 1.89 -1.44
CA LEU A 62 -17.24 0.61 -2.14
C LEU A 62 -18.18 -0.46 -1.56
N ALA A 63 -18.21 -0.63 -0.23
CA ALA A 63 -19.06 -1.60 0.44
C ALA A 63 -20.56 -1.40 0.12
N LYS A 64 -21.04 -0.15 0.06
CA LYS A 64 -22.42 0.15 -0.38
C LYS A 64 -22.69 -0.34 -1.80
N LYS A 65 -21.77 -0.08 -2.74
CA LYS A 65 -21.88 -0.55 -4.12
C LYS A 65 -21.87 -2.09 -4.20
N LEU A 66 -20.89 -2.72 -3.56
CA LEU A 66 -20.74 -4.18 -3.54
C LEU A 66 -21.99 -4.86 -2.96
N ASN A 67 -22.45 -4.43 -1.78
CA ASN A 67 -23.63 -5.02 -1.14
C ASN A 67 -24.90 -4.88 -1.99
N THR A 68 -25.05 -3.76 -2.69
CA THR A 68 -26.18 -3.55 -3.60
C THR A 68 -26.14 -4.51 -4.78
N GLU A 69 -24.97 -4.63 -5.42
CA GLU A 69 -24.78 -5.49 -6.59
C GLU A 69 -24.81 -6.97 -6.23
N ILE A 70 -24.22 -7.37 -5.11
CA ILE A 70 -24.28 -8.75 -4.61
C ILE A 70 -25.73 -9.18 -4.38
N LYS A 71 -26.53 -8.33 -3.70
CA LYS A 71 -27.95 -8.58 -3.46
C LYS A 71 -28.77 -8.66 -4.76
N ARG A 72 -28.35 -7.94 -5.79
CA ARG A 72 -29.03 -7.91 -7.11
C ARG A 72 -28.69 -9.12 -7.97
N LEU A 73 -27.43 -9.58 -7.93
CA LEU A 73 -26.88 -10.54 -8.88
C LEU A 73 -26.89 -11.99 -8.39
N PHE A 74 -26.83 -12.22 -7.07
CA PHE A 74 -26.65 -13.55 -6.49
C PHE A 74 -27.80 -13.94 -5.56
N PRO A 75 -28.07 -15.26 -5.40
CA PRO A 75 -29.08 -15.73 -4.46
C PRO A 75 -28.64 -15.47 -3.01
N LYS A 76 -29.62 -15.45 -2.09
CA LYS A 76 -29.39 -15.10 -0.68
C LYS A 76 -28.49 -16.09 0.08
N ASP A 77 -28.41 -17.32 -0.38
CA ASP A 77 -27.59 -18.39 0.19
C ASP A 77 -26.18 -18.47 -0.42
N MET A 78 -25.82 -17.56 -1.33
CA MET A 78 -24.44 -17.42 -1.80
C MET A 78 -23.54 -16.93 -0.66
N GLN A 79 -22.52 -17.71 -0.34
CA GLN A 79 -21.48 -17.33 0.59
C GLN A 79 -20.49 -16.39 -0.10
N ILE A 80 -20.29 -15.19 0.46
CA ILE A 80 -19.33 -14.22 -0.04
C ILE A 80 -18.07 -14.26 0.81
N LEU A 81 -16.93 -14.46 0.17
CA LEU A 81 -15.59 -14.34 0.74
C LEU A 81 -14.88 -13.11 0.18
N ALA A 82 -13.89 -12.62 0.90
CA ALA A 82 -13.02 -11.53 0.46
C ALA A 82 -11.61 -11.72 1.04
N GLU A 83 -10.61 -11.19 0.35
CA GLU A 83 -9.18 -11.35 0.69
C GLU A 83 -8.52 -9.98 1.00
N PRO A 84 -8.99 -9.23 2.02
CA PRO A 84 -8.42 -7.92 2.33
C PRO A 84 -7.00 -8.06 2.92
N GLY A 85 -5.97 -7.81 2.12
CA GLY A 85 -4.58 -7.71 2.59
C GLY A 85 -4.22 -6.29 3.01
N ARG A 86 -3.78 -5.47 2.04
CA ARG A 86 -3.38 -4.06 2.23
C ARG A 86 -4.30 -3.28 3.16
N PHE A 87 -5.61 -3.42 2.98
CA PHE A 87 -6.60 -2.67 3.73
C PHE A 87 -6.52 -2.91 5.25
N LEU A 88 -6.12 -4.11 5.68
CA LEU A 88 -5.99 -4.45 7.10
C LEU A 88 -4.68 -3.95 7.70
N VAL A 89 -3.59 -3.90 6.93
CA VAL A 89 -2.22 -3.76 7.48
C VAL A 89 -1.49 -2.48 7.06
N ALA A 90 -1.92 -1.78 6.01
CA ALA A 90 -1.15 -0.65 5.50
C ALA A 90 -0.99 0.47 6.53
N ASN A 91 -2.05 0.80 7.27
CA ASN A 91 -2.07 1.89 8.26
C ASN A 91 -1.62 1.47 9.67
N THR A 92 -1.12 0.24 9.86
CA THR A 92 -0.74 -0.25 11.19
C THR A 92 0.73 -0.01 11.52
N CYS A 93 1.54 0.43 10.55
CA CYS A 93 2.98 0.62 10.72
C CYS A 93 3.41 2.03 10.35
N THR A 94 4.32 2.56 11.16
CA THR A 94 5.10 3.78 10.90
C THR A 94 6.57 3.39 10.88
N LEU A 95 7.27 3.71 9.79
CA LEU A 95 8.71 3.55 9.72
C LEU A 95 9.37 4.73 10.43
N VAL A 96 10.41 4.46 11.22
CA VAL A 96 11.30 5.48 11.78
C VAL A 96 12.70 5.21 11.26
N ALA A 97 13.31 6.23 10.65
CA ALA A 97 14.65 6.18 10.10
C ALA A 97 15.51 7.30 10.67
N LYS A 98 16.81 7.09 10.69
CA LYS A 98 17.82 8.02 11.18
C LYS A 98 18.59 8.61 10.02
N VAL A 99 18.83 9.92 10.05
CA VAL A 99 19.75 10.60 9.14
C VAL A 99 21.18 10.16 9.45
N VAL A 100 21.84 9.53 8.48
CA VAL A 100 23.23 9.03 8.58
C VAL A 100 24.19 9.84 7.72
N GLY A 101 23.68 10.67 6.81
CA GLY A 101 24.47 11.59 6.01
C GLY A 101 23.70 12.85 5.66
N LYS A 102 24.42 13.94 5.46
CA LYS A 102 23.90 15.24 5.05
C LYS A 102 24.84 15.84 4.02
N ALA A 103 24.28 16.39 2.95
CA ALA A 103 25.00 17.10 1.91
C ALA A 103 24.15 18.25 1.36
N VAL A 104 24.79 19.15 0.63
CA VAL A 104 24.10 20.15 -0.19
C VAL A 104 24.54 19.94 -1.64
N ARG A 105 23.60 19.72 -2.55
CA ARG A 105 23.86 19.52 -3.98
C ARG A 105 23.05 20.54 -4.76
N ASP A 106 23.72 21.37 -5.55
CA ASP A 106 23.09 22.45 -6.32
C ASP A 106 22.19 23.37 -5.47
N GLY A 107 22.67 23.71 -4.27
CA GLY A 107 21.93 24.54 -3.31
C GLY A 107 20.78 23.81 -2.59
N LYS A 108 20.56 22.53 -2.86
CA LYS A 108 19.50 21.71 -2.27
C LYS A 108 20.02 20.80 -1.15
N PRO A 109 19.43 20.85 0.05
CA PRO A 109 19.74 19.89 1.11
C PRO A 109 19.41 18.46 0.67
N CYS A 110 20.34 17.55 0.97
CA CYS A 110 20.27 16.13 0.66
C CYS A 110 20.53 15.35 1.95
N TYR A 111 19.60 14.51 2.34
CA TYR A 111 19.71 13.65 3.51
C TYR A 111 19.79 12.18 3.09
N TYR A 112 20.71 11.45 3.72
CA TYR A 112 20.84 10.01 3.57
C TYR A 112 20.33 9.38 4.85
N ILE A 113 19.37 8.46 4.75
CA ILE A 113 18.80 7.78 5.91
C ILE A 113 19.20 6.30 5.90
N ASN A 114 19.10 5.65 7.07
CA ASN A 114 19.47 4.24 7.23
C ASN A 114 18.40 3.22 6.75
N ASP A 115 17.53 3.62 5.83
CA ASP A 115 16.51 2.79 5.17
C ASP A 115 16.27 3.34 3.75
N GLY A 116 15.79 2.54 2.81
CA GLY A 116 15.81 2.88 1.39
C GLY A 116 14.83 2.06 0.55
N VAL A 117 14.85 2.30 -0.77
CA VAL A 117 13.96 1.62 -1.73
C VAL A 117 14.31 0.15 -1.93
N TYR A 118 15.51 -0.26 -1.52
CA TYR A 118 15.88 -1.68 -1.43
C TYR A 118 15.40 -2.35 -0.13
N HIS A 119 14.85 -1.58 0.81
CA HIS A 119 14.48 -1.99 2.15
C HIS A 119 13.00 -1.68 2.40
N THR A 120 12.64 -0.88 3.40
CA THR A 120 11.23 -0.68 3.78
C THR A 120 10.49 0.18 2.75
N TYR A 121 11.19 1.06 2.02
CA TYR A 121 10.61 1.85 0.92
C TYR A 121 10.49 1.08 -0.40
N SER A 122 10.75 -0.24 -0.42
CA SER A 122 10.56 -1.11 -1.59
C SER A 122 9.17 -1.03 -2.22
N GLY A 123 8.15 -0.69 -1.43
CA GLY A 123 6.81 -0.40 -1.94
C GLY A 123 6.75 0.74 -2.96
N GLN A 124 7.72 1.66 -2.98
CA GLN A 124 7.81 2.67 -4.04
C GLN A 124 8.11 2.03 -5.41
N VAL A 125 8.94 0.99 -5.42
CA VAL A 125 9.42 0.31 -6.64
C VAL A 125 8.43 -0.75 -7.10
N PHE A 126 8.04 -1.64 -6.19
CA PHE A 126 7.19 -2.78 -6.54
C PHE A 126 5.70 -2.46 -6.55
N ASP A 127 5.30 -1.46 -5.77
CA ASP A 127 3.90 -1.20 -5.44
C ASP A 127 3.44 0.22 -5.81
N HIS A 128 4.35 1.05 -6.32
CA HIS A 128 4.11 2.41 -6.81
C HIS A 128 3.44 3.31 -5.77
N VAL A 129 3.67 3.05 -4.49
CA VAL A 129 3.16 3.86 -3.37
C VAL A 129 4.20 4.90 -3.01
N ASN A 130 3.79 6.15 -2.86
CA ASN A 130 4.65 7.19 -2.31
C ASN A 130 4.40 7.33 -0.80
N TYR A 131 5.47 7.26 -0.01
CA TYR A 131 5.44 7.41 1.45
C TYR A 131 6.13 8.72 1.81
N PRO A 132 5.39 9.74 2.28
CA PRO A 132 5.99 11.00 2.71
C PRO A 132 7.03 10.78 3.81
N VAL A 133 8.18 11.44 3.68
CA VAL A 133 9.20 11.50 4.73
C VAL A 133 8.91 12.74 5.57
N LEU A 134 8.61 12.53 6.85
CA LEU A 134 8.19 13.56 7.80
C LEU A 134 9.25 13.73 8.89
N PRO A 135 9.54 14.95 9.34
CA PRO A 135 10.54 15.20 10.38
C PRO A 135 9.94 15.02 11.78
N PHE A 136 10.73 14.52 12.73
CA PHE A 136 10.42 14.68 14.16
C PHE A 136 10.83 16.06 14.68
N LYS A 137 11.84 16.66 14.07
CA LYS A 137 12.34 18.01 14.41
C LYS A 137 11.35 19.06 13.88
N GLU A 138 11.08 20.06 14.71
CA GLU A 138 10.31 21.24 14.31
C GLU A 138 11.25 22.32 13.77
N GLY A 139 10.75 23.17 12.86
CA GLY A 139 11.51 24.29 12.31
C GLY A 139 10.97 24.75 10.96
N GLU A 140 11.58 25.80 10.43
CA GLU A 140 11.32 26.26 9.06
C GLU A 140 11.76 25.19 8.05
N THR A 141 10.84 24.77 7.18
CA THR A 141 11.08 23.70 6.21
C THR A 141 11.54 24.24 4.87
N GLN A 142 12.41 23.48 4.21
CA GLN A 142 12.83 23.71 2.83
C GLN A 142 12.78 22.41 2.02
N ILE A 143 12.61 22.55 0.69
CA ILE A 143 12.55 21.40 -0.22
C ILE A 143 13.90 20.69 -0.24
N SER A 144 13.90 19.44 0.21
CA SER A 144 15.07 18.59 0.40
C SER A 144 14.92 17.27 -0.37
N ALA A 145 16.05 16.67 -0.71
CA ALA A 145 16.08 15.31 -1.24
C ALA A 145 16.42 14.31 -0.13
N VAL A 146 15.81 13.12 -0.18
CA VAL A 146 16.05 12.02 0.77
C VAL A 146 16.42 10.77 -0.01
N PHE A 147 17.57 10.21 0.35
CA PHE A 147 18.18 9.03 -0.24
C PHE A 147 18.28 7.91 0.79
N GLY A 148 18.28 6.67 0.31
CA GLY A 148 18.57 5.52 1.16
C GLY A 148 20.08 5.33 1.41
N PRO A 149 20.45 4.24 2.10
CA PRO A 149 21.81 4.02 2.58
C PRO A 149 22.75 3.43 1.53
N THR A 150 22.24 3.04 0.35
CA THR A 150 23.03 2.30 -0.63
C THR A 150 23.82 3.24 -1.55
N CYS A 151 24.78 2.69 -2.29
CA CYS A 151 25.56 3.43 -3.27
C CYS A 151 24.84 3.60 -4.62
N ASP A 152 23.68 2.99 -4.80
CA ASP A 152 22.92 3.05 -6.05
C ASP A 152 22.14 4.37 -6.12
N ALA A 153 22.26 5.10 -7.23
CA ALA A 153 21.49 6.32 -7.44
C ALA A 153 19.97 6.07 -7.49
N PHE A 154 19.55 4.84 -7.80
CA PHE A 154 18.16 4.43 -7.74
C PHE A 154 17.59 4.43 -6.32
N ASP A 155 18.44 4.40 -5.29
CA ASP A 155 18.04 4.49 -3.88
C ASP A 155 17.68 5.92 -3.45
N THR A 156 16.73 6.48 -4.19
CA THR A 156 16.16 7.79 -3.99
C THR A 156 14.72 7.63 -3.52
N ILE A 157 14.43 8.05 -2.29
CA ILE A 157 13.08 7.94 -1.69
C ILE A 157 12.20 9.10 -2.16
N THR A 158 12.75 10.32 -2.20
CA THR A 158 12.04 11.49 -2.70
C THR A 158 13.03 12.62 -3.01
N LEU A 159 12.72 13.41 -4.03
CA LEU A 159 13.49 14.61 -4.37
C LEU A 159 12.84 15.88 -3.83
N SER A 160 11.73 15.81 -3.10
CA SER A 160 10.96 17.01 -2.74
C SER A 160 10.25 16.90 -1.39
N ALA A 161 10.93 16.35 -0.38
CA ALA A 161 10.41 16.38 0.98
C ALA A 161 10.58 17.80 1.57
N GLU A 162 9.54 18.34 2.20
CA GLU A 162 9.65 19.57 2.99
C GLU A 162 10.16 19.22 4.38
N LEU A 163 11.43 19.53 4.65
CA LEU A 163 12.11 19.16 5.89
C LEU A 163 12.82 20.39 6.48
N PRO A 164 12.88 20.50 7.82
CA PRO A 164 13.75 21.49 8.45
C PRO A 164 15.22 21.12 8.22
N ASP A 165 16.13 21.96 8.71
CA ASP A 165 17.55 21.62 8.71
C ASP A 165 17.80 20.45 9.70
N LEU A 166 18.01 19.25 9.16
CA LEU A 166 18.26 18.04 9.93
C LEU A 166 19.76 17.83 10.12
N ASP A 167 20.15 17.30 11.27
CA ASP A 167 21.52 16.92 11.57
C ASP A 167 21.71 15.40 11.49
N ILE A 168 22.96 14.95 11.34
CA ILE A 168 23.26 13.52 11.43
C ILE A 168 22.86 13.03 12.83
N GLY A 169 22.04 11.98 12.87
CA GLY A 169 21.45 11.45 14.09
C GLY A 169 19.99 11.83 14.30
N ASP A 170 19.49 12.88 13.64
CA ASP A 170 18.07 13.24 13.68
C ASP A 170 17.20 12.12 13.07
N LEU A 171 15.96 12.05 13.54
CA LEU A 171 15.00 11.05 13.09
C LEU A 171 13.97 11.64 12.13
N VAL A 172 13.57 10.82 11.18
CA VAL A 172 12.43 11.03 10.29
C VAL A 172 11.49 9.83 10.35
N TYR A 173 10.27 9.98 9.88
CA TYR A 173 9.30 8.90 9.83
C TYR A 173 8.45 8.92 8.56
N SER A 174 7.87 7.77 8.25
CA SER A 174 6.86 7.63 7.20
C SER A 174 5.70 6.78 7.70
N GLU A 175 4.49 7.30 7.56
CA GLU A 175 3.26 6.63 7.99
C GLU A 175 2.69 5.72 6.88
N ASN A 176 1.72 4.89 7.26
CA ASN A 176 0.98 4.01 6.34
C ASN A 176 1.86 3.02 5.55
N ILE A 177 2.99 2.60 6.12
CA ILE A 177 3.99 1.77 5.46
C ILE A 177 3.96 0.32 5.96
N GLY A 178 2.77 -0.23 6.24
CA GLY A 178 2.62 -1.60 6.75
C GLY A 178 2.37 -2.67 5.68
N ALA A 179 1.97 -2.28 4.47
CA ALA A 179 1.66 -3.21 3.38
C ALA A 179 2.71 -3.11 2.27
N TYR A 180 3.21 -4.26 1.80
CA TYR A 180 4.16 -4.39 0.68
C TYR A 180 5.42 -3.52 0.79
N SER A 181 5.82 -3.25 2.04
CA SER A 181 7.03 -2.54 2.43
C SER A 181 8.07 -3.54 2.92
N HIS A 182 8.13 -3.80 4.23
CA HIS A 182 9.01 -4.78 4.85
C HIS A 182 8.90 -6.18 4.20
N ALA A 183 7.72 -6.53 3.66
CA ALA A 183 7.49 -7.80 2.96
C ALA A 183 8.31 -7.98 1.67
N SER A 184 8.76 -6.89 1.05
CA SER A 184 9.56 -6.89 -0.19
C SER A 184 10.96 -6.29 0.01
N SER A 185 11.39 -6.11 1.25
CA SER A 185 12.74 -5.64 1.58
C SER A 185 13.80 -6.68 1.24
N THR A 186 14.98 -6.19 0.92
CA THR A 186 16.16 -7.00 0.57
C THR A 186 17.28 -6.81 1.59
N TYR A 187 18.37 -7.56 1.40
CA TYR A 187 19.64 -7.36 2.11
C TYR A 187 20.70 -6.74 1.18
N PHE A 188 20.27 -5.91 0.23
CA PHE A 188 21.19 -5.28 -0.73
C PHE A 188 22.27 -4.46 0.01
N ASN A 189 23.52 -4.55 -0.47
CA ASN A 189 24.72 -4.03 0.18
C ASN A 189 24.97 -4.54 1.62
N GLY A 190 24.31 -5.62 2.05
CA GLY A 190 24.47 -6.19 3.39
C GLY A 190 23.74 -5.43 4.50
N PHE A 191 22.97 -4.39 4.17
CA PHE A 191 22.13 -3.68 5.14
C PHE A 191 20.88 -4.51 5.46
N PRO A 192 20.57 -4.77 6.74
CA PRO A 192 19.36 -5.48 7.12
C PRO A 192 18.11 -4.60 6.95
N PRO A 193 16.94 -5.18 6.68
CA PRO A 193 15.66 -4.48 6.78
C PRO A 193 15.42 -3.88 8.18
N ALA A 194 14.51 -2.91 8.27
CA ALA A 194 14.14 -2.28 9.53
C ALA A 194 13.64 -3.31 10.55
N LYS A 195 14.07 -3.17 11.81
CA LYS A 195 13.58 -4.00 12.91
C LYS A 195 12.12 -3.68 13.20
N VAL A 196 11.25 -4.69 13.09
CA VAL A 196 9.83 -4.57 13.46
C VAL A 196 9.69 -4.60 14.98
N VAL A 197 9.00 -3.59 15.54
CA VAL A 197 8.66 -3.50 16.96
C VAL A 197 7.14 -3.47 17.09
N HIS A 198 6.59 -4.46 17.80
CA HIS A 198 5.16 -4.52 18.07
C HIS A 198 4.84 -3.68 19.31
N ILE A 199 4.04 -2.62 19.12
CA ILE A 199 3.54 -1.76 20.20
C ILE A 199 2.05 -2.01 20.31
N ASN A 200 1.63 -2.72 21.36
CA ASN A 200 0.21 -2.87 21.69
C ASN A 200 -0.22 -1.59 22.40
N LYS A 201 -0.91 -0.70 21.68
CA LYS A 201 -1.63 0.42 22.29
C LYS A 201 -3.04 -0.01 22.66
#